data_AF-A0A961Q771-F1
#
_entry.id   AF-A0A961Q771-F1
#
_cell.length_a   1.000
_cell.length_b   1.000
_cell.length_c   1.000
_cell.angle_alpha   90.00
_cell.angle_beta   90.00
_cell.angle_gamma   90.00
#
_symmetry.space_group_name_H-M   'P 1'
#
loop_
_entity.id
_entity.type
_entity.pdbx_description
1 polymer ?
#
loop_
_entity_poly.entity_id
_entity_poly.type
_entity_poly.pdbx_seq_one_letter_code
_entity_poly.pdbx_strand_id
1 'polypeptide(L)'
;MFALTNPEPWTGEEVHRLAIQLNEAAAIGVPHGYLASAEDRRQNGALLAKVEEGAVLDAQASAAYRRAYQAILAENQSFLARFDAELSVLRDHAPDIANNDGGAGIPGRHDHHDLSARRNFSGLLSSLQSLDEAKGIAAGQQRIVTATRAYKDLVDLISHLGVAPHTVSVPYKPAPKPWPDARLGNSFEAMLAAFKEAQFEPVNSPAYWAAIDRGIAAYEALILAVQERIVERLQPWERRFSGRFLSPQTLAPPVTLDRVLRKRP
;
A
#
# COMPACT_ATOMS: atom_id res chain seq x y z
N MET A 1 11.29 -26.63 23.54
CA MET A 1 10.80 -25.50 24.37
C MET A 1 11.29 -24.23 23.67
N PHE A 2 10.51 -23.66 22.75
CA PHE A 2 10.87 -22.37 22.16
C PHE A 2 10.76 -21.33 23.28
N ALA A 3 11.85 -20.65 23.61
CA ALA A 3 11.80 -19.49 24.47
C ALA A 3 10.90 -18.46 23.76
N LEU A 4 9.67 -18.31 24.26
CA LEU A 4 8.64 -17.45 23.70
C LEU A 4 8.93 -16.00 24.11
N THR A 5 9.94 -15.40 23.47
CA THR A 5 10.27 -13.98 23.65
C THR A 5 9.21 -13.11 22.99
N ASN A 6 9.02 -11.90 23.51
CA ASN A 6 8.15 -10.94 22.84
C ASN A 6 8.79 -10.56 21.50
N PRO A 7 7.99 -10.41 20.43
CA PRO A 7 8.51 -9.95 19.16
C PRO A 7 9.13 -8.57 19.36
N GLU A 8 10.39 -8.43 18.98
CA GLU A 8 11.05 -7.13 18.96
C GLU A 8 10.54 -6.32 17.76
N PRO A 9 10.42 -4.99 17.90
CA PRO A 9 10.12 -4.12 16.77
C PRO A 9 11.16 -4.31 15.68
N TRP A 10 10.76 -4.08 14.44
CA TRP A 10 11.71 -4.14 13.34
C TRP A 10 12.69 -2.98 13.43
N THR A 11 13.96 -3.24 13.16
CA THR A 11 14.96 -2.17 12.98
C THR A 11 14.64 -1.34 11.73
N GLY A 12 15.23 -0.14 11.61
CA GLY A 12 15.08 0.69 10.42
C GLY A 12 15.48 -0.03 9.13
N GLU A 13 16.56 -0.80 9.16
CA GLU A 13 17.04 -1.59 8.02
C GLU A 13 16.05 -2.71 7.64
N GLU A 14 15.48 -3.40 8.63
CA GLU A 14 14.46 -4.42 8.37
C GLU A 14 13.18 -3.81 7.83
N VAL A 15 12.74 -2.67 8.38
CA VAL A 15 11.57 -1.93 7.89
C VAL A 15 11.79 -1.51 6.43
N HIS A 16 12.96 -0.96 6.09
CA HIS A 16 13.31 -0.58 4.72
C HIS A 16 13.18 -1.76 3.75
N ARG A 17 13.84 -2.89 4.07
CA ARG A 17 13.78 -4.09 3.24
C ARG A 17 12.35 -4.60 3.08
N LEU A 18 11.59 -4.67 4.18
CA LEU A 18 10.21 -5.17 4.18
C LEU A 18 9.27 -4.24 3.40
N ALA A 19 9.44 -2.92 3.53
CA ALA A 19 8.64 -1.93 2.82
C ALA A 19 8.84 -2.05 1.30
N ILE A 20 10.08 -2.21 0.83
CA ILE A 20 10.37 -2.45 -0.58
C ILE A 20 9.71 -3.75 -1.06
N GLN A 21 9.90 -4.85 -0.34
CA GLN A 21 9.36 -6.15 -0.74
C GLN A 21 7.83 -6.14 -0.80
N LEU A 22 7.19 -5.50 0.18
CA LEU A 22 5.75 -5.39 0.24
C LEU A 22 5.19 -4.48 -0.86
N ASN A 23 5.88 -3.37 -1.15
CA ASN A 23 5.54 -2.53 -2.29
C ASN A 23 5.61 -3.31 -3.60
N GLU A 24 6.70 -4.03 -3.86
CA GLU A 24 6.85 -4.80 -5.10
C GLU A 24 5.86 -5.97 -5.19
N ALA A 25 5.55 -6.61 -4.07
CA ALA A 25 4.51 -7.63 -4.04
C ALA A 25 3.13 -7.05 -4.34
N ALA A 26 2.78 -5.88 -3.79
CA ALA A 26 1.54 -5.17 -4.09
C ALA A 26 1.49 -4.69 -5.55
N ALA A 27 2.58 -4.10 -6.04
CA ALA A 27 2.68 -3.51 -7.38
C ALA A 27 2.72 -4.54 -8.51
N ILE A 28 3.40 -5.67 -8.31
CA ILE A 28 3.70 -6.64 -9.38
C ILE A 28 3.39 -8.07 -8.96
N GLY A 29 3.92 -8.51 -7.82
CA GLY A 29 3.88 -9.91 -7.43
C GLY A 29 2.45 -10.49 -7.41
N VAL A 30 1.54 -9.78 -6.77
CA VAL A 30 0.12 -10.16 -6.70
C VAL A 30 -0.59 -9.89 -8.04
N PRO A 31 -0.57 -8.66 -8.61
CA PRO A 31 -1.39 -8.39 -9.79
C PRO A 31 -0.95 -9.14 -11.03
N HIS A 32 0.36 -9.19 -11.30
CA HIS A 32 0.87 -9.92 -12.45
C HIS A 32 0.98 -11.42 -12.19
N GLY A 33 1.49 -11.81 -11.02
CA GLY A 33 1.85 -13.20 -10.73
C GLY A 33 0.67 -14.06 -10.28
N TYR A 34 -0.29 -13.47 -9.58
CA TYR A 34 -1.39 -14.20 -8.95
C TYR A 34 -2.77 -13.87 -9.57
N LEU A 35 -3.04 -12.59 -9.88
CA LEU A 35 -4.35 -12.16 -10.37
C LEU A 35 -4.49 -12.25 -11.89
N ALA A 36 -3.42 -11.98 -12.65
CA ALA A 36 -3.46 -12.04 -14.10
C ALA A 36 -3.76 -13.47 -14.58
N SER A 37 -4.84 -13.62 -15.34
CA SER A 37 -5.22 -14.89 -15.94
C SER A 37 -4.27 -15.30 -17.07
N ALA A 38 -4.38 -16.56 -17.52
CA ALA A 38 -3.68 -17.01 -18.71
C ALA A 38 -4.08 -16.18 -19.96
N GLU A 39 -5.31 -15.67 -20.01
CA GLU A 39 -5.75 -14.81 -21.11
C GLU A 39 -5.12 -13.43 -21.04
N ASP A 40 -5.07 -12.80 -19.86
CA ASP A 40 -4.38 -11.52 -19.66
C ASP A 40 -2.91 -11.61 -20.10
N ARG A 41 -2.25 -12.72 -19.74
CA ARG A 41 -0.88 -13.02 -20.12
C ARG A 41 -0.73 -13.25 -21.63
N ARG A 42 -1.70 -13.87 -22.30
CA ARG A 42 -1.67 -14.01 -23.78
C ARG A 42 -1.84 -12.67 -24.49
N GLN A 43 -2.75 -11.82 -24.02
CA GLN A 43 -3.07 -10.54 -24.66
C GLN A 43 -2.02 -9.46 -24.37
N ASN A 44 -1.55 -9.37 -23.12
CA ASN A 44 -0.72 -8.26 -22.63
C ASN A 44 0.69 -8.71 -22.22
N GLY A 45 1.05 -9.99 -22.43
CA GLY A 45 2.28 -10.59 -21.89
C GLY A 45 3.56 -9.82 -22.20
N ALA A 46 3.68 -9.26 -23.41
CA ALA A 46 4.86 -8.47 -23.78
C ALA A 46 4.98 -7.16 -22.98
N LEU A 47 3.86 -6.50 -22.64
CA LEU A 47 3.87 -5.30 -21.80
C LEU A 47 4.14 -5.66 -20.33
N LEU A 48 3.48 -6.69 -19.82
CA LEU A 48 3.67 -7.16 -18.44
C LEU A 48 5.14 -7.59 -18.21
N ALA A 49 5.72 -8.35 -19.15
CA ALA A 49 7.11 -8.80 -19.08
C ALA A 49 8.10 -7.63 -19.10
N LYS A 50 7.89 -6.62 -19.97
CA LYS A 50 8.73 -5.41 -19.97
C LYS A 50 8.73 -4.72 -18.60
N VAL A 51 7.57 -4.59 -17.97
CA VAL A 51 7.49 -3.99 -16.63
C VAL A 51 8.19 -4.85 -15.57
N GLU A 52 7.99 -6.17 -15.61
CA GLU A 52 8.64 -7.15 -14.72
C GLU A 52 10.17 -7.16 -14.86
N GLU A 53 10.68 -6.96 -16.08
CA GLU A 53 12.11 -6.88 -16.37
C GLU A 53 12.73 -5.53 -16.01
N GLY A 54 11.92 -4.55 -15.58
CA GLY A 54 12.38 -3.21 -15.26
C GLY A 54 12.58 -2.30 -16.48
N ALA A 55 12.12 -2.71 -17.66
CA ALA A 55 12.24 -1.91 -18.87
C ALA A 55 11.38 -0.65 -18.77
N VAL A 56 11.95 0.49 -19.20
CA VAL A 56 11.23 1.76 -19.27
C VAL A 56 10.18 1.67 -20.36
N LEU A 57 8.93 1.99 -20.02
CA LEU A 57 7.86 2.18 -21.00
C LEU A 57 7.80 3.64 -21.41
N ASP A 58 7.58 3.93 -22.70
CA ASP A 58 7.22 5.28 -23.13
C ASP A 58 5.80 5.65 -22.65
N ALA A 59 5.36 6.88 -22.96
CA ALA A 59 4.05 7.36 -22.52
C ALA A 59 2.88 6.52 -23.06
N GLN A 60 2.93 6.09 -24.33
CA GLN A 60 1.87 5.30 -24.96
C GLN A 60 1.83 3.87 -24.41
N ALA A 61 2.99 3.25 -24.24
CA ALA A 61 3.12 1.92 -23.65
C ALA A 61 2.74 1.93 -22.16
N SER A 62 3.07 2.99 -21.43
CA SER A 62 2.65 3.18 -20.03
C SER A 62 1.12 3.27 -19.91
N ALA A 63 0.48 4.05 -20.78
CA ALA A 63 -0.97 4.17 -20.87
C ALA A 63 -1.63 2.80 -21.16
N ALA A 64 -1.16 2.10 -22.19
CA ALA A 64 -1.66 0.76 -22.53
C ALA A 64 -1.49 -0.24 -21.39
N TYR A 65 -0.33 -0.24 -20.74
CA TYR A 65 -0.05 -1.08 -19.57
C TYR A 65 -1.01 -0.77 -18.41
N ARG A 66 -1.22 0.50 -18.07
CA ARG A 66 -2.11 0.88 -16.96
C ARG A 66 -3.55 0.44 -17.19
N ARG A 67 -4.05 0.53 -18.43
CA ARG A 67 -5.37 0.01 -18.80
C ARG A 67 -5.47 -1.50 -18.59
N ALA A 68 -4.47 -2.26 -19.04
CA ALA A 68 -4.43 -3.71 -18.87
C ALA A 68 -4.34 -4.11 -17.39
N TYR A 69 -3.45 -3.46 -16.65
CA TYR A 69 -3.27 -3.66 -15.22
C TYR A 69 -4.56 -3.39 -14.44
N GLN A 70 -5.24 -2.29 -14.75
CA GLN A 70 -6.49 -1.95 -14.10
C GLN A 70 -7.65 -2.90 -14.46
N ALA A 71 -7.67 -3.47 -15.68
CA ALA A 71 -8.62 -4.51 -16.04
C ALA A 71 -8.42 -5.78 -15.18
N ILE A 72 -7.16 -6.20 -14.97
CA ILE A 72 -6.83 -7.34 -14.10
C ILE A 72 -7.36 -7.10 -12.68
N LEU A 73 -7.16 -5.90 -12.12
CA LEU A 73 -7.67 -5.57 -10.79
C LEU A 73 -9.20 -5.57 -10.74
N ALA A 74 -9.85 -5.02 -11.78
CA ALA A 74 -11.30 -4.94 -11.87
C ALA A 74 -11.97 -6.32 -11.91
N GLU A 75 -11.43 -7.23 -12.72
CA GLU A 75 -11.94 -8.61 -12.83
C GLU A 75 -11.79 -9.38 -11.51
N ASN A 76 -10.77 -9.03 -10.72
CA ASN A 76 -10.47 -9.64 -9.43
C ASN A 76 -11.04 -8.86 -8.23
N GLN A 77 -11.85 -7.83 -8.45
CA GLN A 77 -12.39 -6.96 -7.42
C GLN A 77 -13.13 -7.72 -6.30
N SER A 78 -13.94 -8.72 -6.66
CA SER A 78 -14.67 -9.54 -5.69
C SER A 78 -13.77 -10.40 -4.81
N PHE A 79 -12.60 -10.80 -5.33
CA PHE A 79 -11.60 -11.51 -4.55
C PHE A 79 -10.85 -10.55 -3.63
N LEU A 80 -10.41 -9.41 -4.16
CA LEU A 80 -9.69 -8.38 -3.40
C LEU A 80 -10.53 -7.80 -2.24
N ALA A 81 -11.84 -7.63 -2.47
CA ALA A 81 -12.79 -7.15 -1.45
C ALA A 81 -12.90 -8.09 -0.22
N ARG A 82 -12.44 -9.34 -0.31
CA ARG A 82 -12.39 -10.27 0.84
C ARG A 82 -11.26 -9.96 1.81
N PHE A 83 -10.23 -9.24 1.36
CA PHE A 83 -9.04 -8.89 2.16
C PHE A 83 -9.09 -7.45 2.64
N ASP A 84 -9.66 -6.58 1.81
CA ASP A 84 -9.97 -5.22 2.17
C ASP A 84 -11.28 -4.78 1.49
N ALA A 85 -12.33 -4.59 2.28
CA ALA A 85 -13.63 -4.12 1.80
C ALA A 85 -13.57 -2.69 1.22
N GLU A 86 -12.53 -1.91 1.58
CA GLU A 86 -12.29 -0.57 1.08
C GLU A 86 -11.51 -0.57 -0.24
N LEU A 87 -11.06 -1.72 -0.73
CA LEU A 87 -10.47 -1.84 -2.05
C LEU A 87 -11.57 -1.69 -3.10
N SER A 88 -11.71 -0.49 -3.66
CA SER A 88 -12.63 -0.19 -4.76
C SER A 88 -11.77 0.29 -5.94
N VAL A 89 -11.71 -0.52 -7.00
CA VAL A 89 -10.85 -0.29 -8.18
C VAL A 89 -11.51 0.64 -9.19
N LEU A 90 -12.85 0.76 -9.16
CA LEU A 90 -13.61 1.39 -10.26
C LEU A 90 -14.73 2.32 -9.76
N ARG A 91 -14.62 3.63 -10.05
CA ARG A 91 -15.74 4.58 -10.05
C ARG A 91 -15.53 5.70 -11.09
N ASP A 92 -16.63 6.36 -11.45
CA ASP A 92 -16.59 7.66 -12.12
C ASP A 92 -16.05 8.71 -11.13
N HIS A 93 -14.92 9.35 -11.45
CA HIS A 93 -14.35 10.41 -10.61
C HIS A 93 -13.78 11.51 -11.48
N ALA A 94 -14.13 12.76 -11.16
CA ALA A 94 -13.61 13.95 -11.81
C ALA A 94 -13.51 13.85 -13.35
N PRO A 95 -14.66 13.60 -14.05
CA PRO A 95 -14.68 13.36 -15.49
C PRO A 95 -14.08 14.51 -16.32
N ASP A 96 -14.04 15.70 -15.75
CA ASP A 96 -13.53 16.91 -16.40
C ASP A 96 -12.02 17.12 -16.22
N ILE A 97 -11.31 16.21 -15.53
CA ILE A 97 -9.89 16.35 -15.23
C ILE A 97 -9.06 15.40 -16.11
N ALA A 98 -8.01 15.95 -16.72
CA ALA A 98 -7.04 15.18 -17.50
C ALA A 98 -6.35 14.09 -16.66
N ASN A 99 -6.26 12.88 -17.21
CA ASN A 99 -5.63 11.73 -16.59
C ASN A 99 -4.25 11.41 -17.21
N ASN A 100 -3.56 10.41 -16.64
CA ASN A 100 -2.28 9.88 -17.12
C ASN A 100 -2.39 8.94 -18.35
N ASP A 101 -3.51 8.98 -19.07
CA ASP A 101 -3.84 8.13 -20.23
C ASP A 101 -4.33 8.99 -21.44
N GLY A 102 -3.98 10.28 -21.44
CA GLY A 102 -4.25 11.19 -22.56
C GLY A 102 -5.71 11.60 -22.76
N GLY A 103 -6.59 11.33 -21.78
CA GLY A 103 -8.02 11.70 -21.79
C GLY A 103 -8.44 12.50 -20.56
N ALA A 104 -9.70 12.90 -20.50
CA ALA A 104 -10.33 13.47 -19.30
C ALA A 104 -11.39 12.48 -18.80
N GLY A 105 -11.25 12.04 -17.55
CA GLY A 105 -12.09 10.98 -17.00
C GLY A 105 -11.96 9.64 -17.75
N ILE A 106 -12.10 8.53 -17.05
CA ILE A 106 -12.55 7.27 -17.65
C ILE A 106 -13.82 6.84 -16.93
N PRO A 107 -14.97 6.85 -17.63
CA PRO A 107 -16.19 6.28 -17.08
C PRO A 107 -15.95 4.85 -16.59
N GLY A 108 -16.19 4.61 -15.31
CA GLY A 108 -16.07 3.34 -14.62
C GLY A 108 -14.63 2.85 -14.43
N ARG A 109 -13.59 3.67 -14.62
CA ARG A 109 -12.20 3.22 -14.57
C ARG A 109 -11.21 4.24 -13.98
N HIS A 110 -11.48 4.81 -12.82
CA HIS A 110 -10.45 5.52 -12.06
C HIS A 110 -9.96 4.75 -10.86
N ASP A 111 -8.65 4.80 -10.67
CA ASP A 111 -7.99 4.46 -9.44
C ASP A 111 -8.46 5.35 -8.27
N HIS A 112 -8.98 4.71 -7.23
CA HIS A 112 -9.42 5.29 -5.95
C HIS A 112 -8.53 4.86 -4.77
N HIS A 113 -7.34 4.31 -5.05
CA HIS A 113 -6.41 3.86 -4.03
C HIS A 113 -5.99 4.99 -3.08
N ASP A 114 -6.03 6.26 -3.50
CA ASP A 114 -5.81 7.42 -2.62
C ASP A 114 -6.94 7.61 -1.59
N LEU A 115 -8.21 7.51 -2.00
CA LEU A 115 -9.35 7.59 -1.10
C LEU A 115 -9.41 6.39 -0.14
N SER A 116 -9.10 5.19 -0.64
CA SER A 116 -9.03 3.98 0.18
C SER A 116 -7.89 4.07 1.20
N ALA A 117 -6.70 4.50 0.77
CA ALA A 117 -5.56 4.74 1.66
C ALA A 117 -5.89 5.80 2.72
N ARG A 118 -6.61 6.87 2.38
CA ARG A 118 -7.08 7.88 3.36
C ARG A 118 -8.02 7.29 4.42
N ARG A 119 -8.87 6.33 4.06
CA ARG A 119 -9.75 5.63 5.02
C ARG A 119 -8.96 4.72 5.94
N ASN A 120 -8.04 3.93 5.40
CA ASN A 120 -7.15 3.07 6.20
C ASN A 120 -6.25 3.91 7.11
N PHE A 121 -5.76 5.07 6.66
CA PHE A 121 -5.02 6.00 7.52
C PHE A 121 -5.88 6.58 8.65
N SER A 122 -7.14 6.92 8.37
CA SER A 122 -8.09 7.35 9.42
C SER A 122 -8.36 6.23 10.44
N GLY A 123 -8.49 4.98 9.97
CA GLY A 123 -8.61 3.78 10.81
C GLY A 123 -7.39 3.56 11.70
N LEU A 124 -6.19 3.75 11.13
CA LEU A 124 -4.93 3.70 11.87
C LEU A 124 -4.91 4.75 12.98
N LEU A 125 -5.22 6.01 12.68
CA LEU A 125 -5.25 7.08 13.69
C LEU A 125 -6.26 6.78 14.81
N SER A 126 -7.45 6.27 14.47
CA SER A 126 -8.46 5.86 15.43
C SER A 126 -7.98 4.71 16.33
N SER A 127 -7.26 3.75 15.75
CA SER A 127 -6.65 2.64 16.49
C SER A 127 -5.58 3.16 17.45
N LEU A 128 -4.69 4.04 17.01
CA LEU A 128 -3.65 4.61 17.86
C LEU A 128 -4.23 5.46 19.01
N GLN A 129 -5.25 6.26 18.73
CA GLN A 129 -5.97 7.00 19.76
C GLN A 129 -6.61 6.06 20.79
N SER A 130 -7.27 4.99 20.32
CA SER A 130 -7.87 3.98 21.21
C SER A 130 -6.82 3.27 22.08
N LEU A 131 -5.59 3.09 21.59
CA LEU A 131 -4.48 2.57 22.39
C LEU A 131 -4.03 3.52 23.49
N ASP A 132 -3.97 4.82 23.21
CA ASP A 132 -3.60 5.83 24.21
C ASP A 132 -4.66 6.00 25.31
N GLU A 133 -5.93 5.81 24.96
CA GLU A 133 -7.05 5.94 25.90
C GLU A 133 -7.27 4.68 26.75
N ALA A 134 -6.82 3.50 26.29
CA ALA A 134 -7.05 2.22 26.95
C ALA A 134 -6.25 2.07 28.26
N LYS A 135 -6.93 2.24 29.41
CA LYS A 135 -6.33 2.18 30.75
C LYS A 135 -6.66 0.90 31.52
N GLY A 136 -5.74 0.47 32.37
CA GLY A 136 -5.92 -0.65 33.29
C GLY A 136 -5.70 -2.04 32.67
N ILE A 137 -5.70 -3.06 33.54
CA ILE A 137 -5.43 -4.47 33.16
C ILE A 137 -6.58 -5.05 32.33
N ALA A 138 -7.84 -4.69 32.64
CA ALA A 138 -9.02 -5.17 31.93
C ALA A 138 -9.05 -4.78 30.45
N ALA A 139 -8.36 -3.70 30.06
CA ALA A 139 -8.27 -3.24 28.68
C ALA A 139 -7.20 -3.98 27.84
N GLY A 140 -6.50 -4.98 28.39
CA GLY A 140 -5.40 -5.64 27.68
C GLY A 140 -5.80 -6.35 26.40
N GLN A 141 -6.96 -7.01 26.37
CA GLN A 141 -7.49 -7.62 25.14
C GLN A 141 -7.81 -6.56 24.07
N GLN A 142 -8.37 -5.43 24.46
CA GLN A 142 -8.64 -4.31 23.56
C GLN A 142 -7.33 -3.77 22.98
N ARG A 143 -6.29 -3.57 23.79
CA ARG A 143 -4.97 -3.13 23.31
C ARG A 143 -4.37 -4.08 22.28
N ILE A 144 -4.49 -5.40 22.51
CA ILE A 144 -4.01 -6.40 21.55
C ILE A 144 -4.71 -6.25 20.21
N VAL A 145 -6.05 -6.26 20.20
CA VAL A 145 -6.85 -6.17 18.97
C VAL A 145 -6.57 -4.86 18.22
N THR A 146 -6.49 -3.75 18.94
CA THR A 146 -6.24 -2.44 18.35
C THR A 146 -4.82 -2.32 17.77
N ALA A 147 -3.80 -2.87 18.43
CA ALA A 147 -2.44 -2.92 17.90
C ALA A 147 -2.35 -3.78 16.63
N THR A 148 -3.02 -4.94 16.61
CA THR A 148 -3.09 -5.78 15.40
C THR A 148 -3.79 -5.07 14.25
N ARG A 149 -4.88 -4.33 14.50
CA ARG A 149 -5.53 -3.49 13.48
C ARG A 149 -4.61 -2.39 12.97
N ALA A 150 -3.92 -1.67 13.85
CA ALA A 150 -2.98 -0.63 13.44
C ALA A 150 -1.87 -1.19 12.52
N TYR A 151 -1.33 -2.37 12.82
CA TYR A 151 -0.38 -3.03 11.91
C TYR A 151 -1.01 -3.50 10.60
N LYS A 152 -2.27 -3.96 10.62
CA LYS A 152 -3.00 -4.32 9.39
C LYS A 152 -3.24 -3.08 8.51
N ASP A 153 -3.68 -1.96 9.10
CA ASP A 153 -3.92 -0.73 8.36
C ASP A 153 -2.63 -0.26 7.67
N LEU A 154 -1.44 -0.41 8.30
CA LEU A 154 -0.16 -0.17 7.64
C LEU A 154 0.05 -1.05 6.40
N VAL A 155 -0.27 -2.34 6.47
CA VAL A 155 -0.18 -3.26 5.32
C VAL A 155 -1.17 -2.87 4.23
N ASP A 156 -2.39 -2.50 4.60
CA ASP A 156 -3.42 -2.12 3.63
C ASP A 156 -3.03 -0.82 2.92
N LEU A 157 -2.44 0.16 3.62
CA LEU A 157 -1.95 1.41 3.04
C LEU A 157 -1.03 1.19 1.84
N ILE A 158 0.00 0.37 1.98
CA ILE A 158 0.93 0.08 0.88
C ILE A 158 0.32 -0.87 -0.16
N SER A 159 -0.63 -1.73 0.24
CA SER A 159 -1.36 -2.57 -0.70
C SER A 159 -2.19 -1.74 -1.69
N HIS A 160 -2.72 -0.59 -1.26
CA HIS A 160 -3.35 0.39 -2.16
C HIS A 160 -2.31 1.21 -2.92
N LEU A 161 -1.37 1.81 -2.20
CA LEU A 161 -0.48 2.81 -2.79
C LEU A 161 0.60 2.21 -3.69
N GLY A 162 1.03 0.96 -3.46
CA GLY A 162 1.93 0.25 -4.37
C GLY A 162 1.28 -0.08 -5.72
N VAL A 163 -0.05 -0.24 -5.75
CA VAL A 163 -0.83 -0.52 -6.96
C VAL A 163 -1.09 0.77 -7.75
N ALA A 164 -1.25 1.91 -7.07
CA ALA A 164 -1.61 3.18 -7.69
C ALA A 164 -0.71 3.62 -8.87
N PRO A 165 0.64 3.55 -8.82
CA PRO A 165 1.49 3.95 -9.95
C PRO A 165 1.21 3.21 -11.27
N HIS A 166 0.56 2.04 -11.17
CA HIS A 166 0.29 1.12 -12.26
C HIS A 166 -1.14 1.24 -12.81
N THR A 167 -1.94 2.19 -12.32
CA THR A 167 -3.33 2.39 -12.74
C THR A 167 -3.55 3.75 -13.40
N VAL A 168 -4.73 3.95 -13.99
CA VAL A 168 -5.12 5.23 -14.56
C VAL A 168 -5.79 6.11 -13.51
N SER A 169 -5.36 7.37 -13.39
CA SER A 169 -5.94 8.32 -12.44
C SER A 169 -5.75 9.78 -12.84
N VAL A 170 -6.36 10.67 -12.04
CA VAL A 170 -6.28 12.14 -12.12
C VAL A 170 -5.23 12.69 -11.17
N PRO A 171 -4.69 13.91 -11.35
CA PRO A 171 -3.64 14.47 -10.50
C PRO A 171 -3.97 14.49 -9.01
N TYR A 172 -2.93 14.42 -8.18
CA TYR A 172 -3.03 14.47 -6.73
C TYR A 172 -3.85 15.67 -6.24
N LYS A 173 -4.73 15.41 -5.28
CA LYS A 173 -5.36 16.46 -4.47
C LYS A 173 -5.05 16.23 -2.99
N PRO A 174 -4.41 17.19 -2.31
CA PRO A 174 -4.16 17.09 -0.88
C PRO A 174 -5.46 17.09 -0.08
N ALA A 175 -5.39 16.58 1.16
CA ALA A 175 -6.52 16.65 2.08
C ALA A 175 -6.96 18.11 2.27
N PRO A 176 -8.28 18.38 2.35
CA PRO A 176 -8.78 19.74 2.57
C PRO A 176 -8.52 20.24 4.01
N LYS A 177 -8.19 19.34 4.94
CA LYS A 177 -7.90 19.66 6.34
C LYS A 177 -6.66 18.88 6.81
N PRO A 178 -5.87 19.45 7.73
CA PRO A 178 -4.73 18.75 8.32
C PRO A 178 -5.21 17.54 9.14
N TRP A 179 -4.36 16.52 9.21
CA TRP A 179 -4.59 15.33 10.04
C TRP A 179 -4.46 15.65 11.53
N PRO A 180 -5.23 14.97 12.41
CA PRO A 180 -5.13 15.18 13.86
C PRO A 180 -3.73 14.90 14.44
N ASP A 181 -3.03 13.90 13.90
CA ASP A 181 -1.64 13.61 14.22
C ASP A 181 -0.75 14.17 13.10
N ALA A 182 -0.13 15.33 13.34
CA ALA A 182 0.65 16.01 12.31
C ALA A 182 1.90 15.22 11.88
N ARG A 183 2.56 14.50 12.80
CA ARG A 183 3.76 13.72 12.48
C ARG A 183 3.39 12.58 11.54
N LEU A 184 2.39 11.78 11.90
CA LEU A 184 1.92 10.69 11.05
C LEU A 184 1.27 11.21 9.76
N GLY A 185 0.46 12.26 9.86
CA GLY A 185 -0.23 12.86 8.73
C GLY A 185 0.73 13.39 7.66
N ASN A 186 1.83 14.02 8.06
CA ASN A 186 2.85 14.51 7.12
C ASN A 186 3.52 13.36 6.37
N SER A 187 3.89 12.27 7.07
CA SER A 187 4.48 11.10 6.42
C SER A 187 3.48 10.43 5.47
N PHE A 188 2.20 10.35 5.85
CA PHE A 188 1.16 9.79 4.99
C PHE A 188 0.91 10.62 3.72
N GLU A 189 0.77 11.94 3.83
CA GLU A 189 0.59 12.79 2.65
C GLU A 189 1.84 12.81 1.76
N ALA A 190 3.05 12.76 2.35
CA ALA A 190 4.29 12.63 1.58
C ALA A 190 4.35 11.31 0.80
N MET A 191 3.96 10.20 1.44
CA MET A 191 3.83 8.89 0.79
C MET A 191 2.86 8.98 -0.39
N LEU A 192 1.62 9.44 -0.14
CA LEU A 192 0.57 9.50 -1.15
C LEU A 192 0.97 10.41 -2.32
N ALA A 193 1.51 11.60 -2.05
CA ALA A 193 1.98 12.53 -3.09
C ALA A 193 3.07 11.90 -3.98
N ALA A 194 4.02 11.17 -3.38
CA ALA A 194 5.11 10.54 -4.12
C ALA A 194 4.64 9.36 -5.00
N PHE A 195 3.78 8.47 -4.47
CA PHE A 195 3.16 7.42 -5.29
C PHE A 195 2.30 8.00 -6.42
N LYS A 196 1.65 9.12 -6.14
CA LYS A 196 0.86 9.84 -7.14
C LYS A 196 1.71 10.50 -8.21
N GLU A 197 2.87 11.03 -7.86
CA GLU A 197 3.85 11.51 -8.84
C GLU A 197 4.33 10.36 -9.74
N ALA A 198 4.70 9.22 -9.16
CA ALA A 198 5.08 8.03 -9.93
C ALA A 198 3.97 7.56 -10.89
N GLN A 199 2.70 7.70 -10.51
CA GLN A 199 1.55 7.38 -11.37
C GLN A 199 1.50 8.22 -12.65
N PHE A 200 2.11 9.40 -12.68
CA PHE A 200 2.11 10.28 -13.87
C PHE A 200 3.40 10.19 -14.69
N GLU A 201 4.43 9.52 -14.18
CA GLU A 201 5.68 9.28 -14.90
C GLU A 201 5.58 8.06 -15.83
N PRO A 202 6.39 7.95 -16.90
CA PRO A 202 6.50 6.73 -17.67
C PRO A 202 6.96 5.58 -16.76
N VAL A 203 6.30 4.41 -16.85
CA VAL A 203 6.54 3.29 -15.95
C VAL A 203 7.99 2.82 -16.04
N ASN A 204 8.60 2.58 -14.88
CA ASN A 204 10.02 2.22 -14.70
C ASN A 204 11.04 3.29 -15.12
N SER A 205 10.62 4.50 -15.52
CA SER A 205 11.57 5.59 -15.77
C SER A 205 12.34 5.97 -14.50
N PRO A 206 13.50 6.66 -14.62
CA PRO A 206 14.23 7.16 -13.46
C PRO A 206 13.38 8.06 -12.55
N ALA A 207 12.50 8.90 -13.14
CA ALA A 207 11.59 9.76 -12.38
C ALA A 207 10.53 8.95 -11.62
N TYR A 208 9.97 7.92 -12.26
CA TYR A 208 9.07 6.97 -11.61
C TYR A 208 9.74 6.34 -10.39
N TRP A 209 10.95 5.79 -10.52
CA TRP A 209 11.63 5.13 -9.41
C TRP A 209 12.01 6.10 -8.29
N ALA A 210 12.49 7.29 -8.64
CA ALA A 210 12.78 8.33 -7.65
C ALA A 210 11.55 8.71 -6.82
N ALA A 211 10.37 8.74 -7.44
CA ALA A 211 9.11 9.00 -6.76
C ALA A 211 8.69 7.80 -5.88
N ILE A 212 8.81 6.56 -6.38
CA ILE A 212 8.57 5.35 -5.57
C ILE A 212 9.47 5.32 -4.33
N ASP A 213 10.76 5.61 -4.46
CA ASP A 213 11.71 5.59 -3.34
C ASP A 213 11.36 6.63 -2.27
N ARG A 214 10.93 7.83 -2.67
CA ARG A 214 10.41 8.82 -1.71
C ARG A 214 9.13 8.35 -1.02
N GLY A 215 8.23 7.69 -1.75
CA GLY A 215 7.01 7.12 -1.20
C GLY A 215 7.30 6.04 -0.17
N ILE A 216 8.23 5.14 -0.48
CA ILE A 216 8.69 4.08 0.42
C ILE A 216 9.35 4.68 1.68
N ALA A 217 10.25 5.66 1.54
CA ALA A 217 10.88 6.31 2.69
C ALA A 217 9.85 6.97 3.63
N ALA A 218 8.80 7.60 3.09
CA ALA A 218 7.72 8.17 3.88
C ALA A 218 6.88 7.08 4.60
N TYR A 219 6.67 5.93 3.94
CA TYR A 219 6.01 4.77 4.53
C TYR A 219 6.84 4.12 5.65
N GLU A 220 8.16 4.02 5.50
CA GLU A 220 9.06 3.55 6.55
C GLU A 220 8.95 4.42 7.80
N ALA A 221 8.92 5.75 7.64
CA ALA A 221 8.74 6.68 8.74
C ALA A 221 7.39 6.47 9.46
N LEU A 222 6.33 6.12 8.74
CA LEU A 222 5.04 5.73 9.33
C LEU A 222 5.17 4.43 10.15
N ILE A 223 5.74 3.37 9.57
CA ILE A 223 5.90 2.08 10.27
C ILE A 223 6.70 2.26 11.56
N LEU A 224 7.83 2.97 11.49
CA LEU A 224 8.71 3.22 12.63
C LEU A 224 7.98 4.00 13.75
N ALA A 225 7.23 5.04 13.41
CA ALA A 225 6.48 5.83 14.39
C ALA A 225 5.31 5.04 15.00
N VAL A 226 4.63 4.21 14.21
CA VAL A 226 3.53 3.37 14.70
C VAL A 226 4.03 2.27 15.62
N GLN A 227 5.11 1.56 15.25
CA GLN A 227 5.66 0.50 16.12
C GLN A 227 6.19 1.08 17.44
N GLU A 228 6.82 2.27 17.40
CA GLU A 228 7.28 2.99 18.60
C GLU A 228 6.10 3.23 19.56
N ARG A 229 5.01 3.84 19.07
CA ARG A 229 3.82 4.12 19.87
C ARG A 229 3.14 2.85 20.39
N ILE A 230 3.03 1.80 19.59
CA ILE A 230 2.45 0.52 20.03
C ILE A 230 3.31 -0.08 21.15
N VAL A 231 4.63 -0.12 21.01
CA VAL A 231 5.54 -0.71 21.99
C VAL A 231 5.48 0.02 23.33
N GLU A 232 5.39 1.36 23.30
CA GLU A 232 5.23 2.18 24.51
C GLU A 232 3.93 1.92 25.26
N ARG A 233 2.86 1.53 24.56
CA ARG A 233 1.52 1.36 25.14
C ARG A 233 1.19 -0.06 25.55
N LEU A 234 1.89 -1.04 24.99
CA LEU A 234 1.61 -2.46 25.24
C LEU A 234 2.51 -3.04 26.32
N GLN A 235 1.92 -3.85 27.20
CA GLN A 235 2.65 -4.70 28.13
C GLN A 235 3.37 -5.85 27.38
N PRO A 236 4.40 -6.47 27.98
CA PRO A 236 5.13 -7.59 27.38
C PRO A 236 4.21 -8.68 26.78
N TRP A 237 3.27 -9.19 27.57
CA TRP A 237 2.35 -10.24 27.13
C TRP A 237 1.39 -9.76 26.01
N GLU A 238 1.03 -8.48 25.98
CA GLU A 238 0.19 -7.90 24.92
C GLU A 238 0.94 -7.84 23.59
N ARG A 239 2.23 -7.49 23.62
CA ARG A 239 3.10 -7.52 22.43
C ARG A 239 3.21 -8.91 21.83
N ARG A 240 3.26 -9.94 22.70
CA ARG A 240 3.29 -11.33 22.25
C ARG A 240 2.05 -11.73 21.44
N PHE A 241 0.86 -11.26 21.82
CA PHE A 241 -0.38 -11.62 21.15
C PHE A 241 -0.75 -10.69 19.99
N SER A 242 -0.37 -9.41 20.07
CA SER A 242 -0.58 -8.45 18.97
C SER A 242 0.41 -8.64 17.83
N GLY A 243 1.58 -9.23 18.10
CA GLY A 243 2.64 -9.43 17.13
C GLY A 243 3.41 -8.13 16.85
N ARG A 244 3.93 -8.03 15.63
CA ARG A 244 4.54 -6.85 15.03
C ARG A 244 4.05 -6.68 13.59
N PHE A 245 4.40 -5.56 12.96
CA PHE A 245 4.17 -5.37 11.52
C PHE A 245 4.58 -6.60 10.70
N LEU A 246 3.71 -7.05 9.78
CA LEU A 246 3.88 -8.27 8.96
C LEU A 246 3.92 -9.60 9.73
N SER A 247 3.43 -9.63 10.97
CA SER A 247 3.19 -10.91 11.63
C SER A 247 1.96 -11.61 11.02
N PRO A 248 1.80 -12.93 11.16
CA PRO A 248 0.67 -13.66 10.57
C PRO A 248 -0.71 -13.10 10.97
N GLN A 249 -0.82 -12.49 12.14
CA GLN A 249 -2.05 -11.84 12.64
C GLN A 249 -2.42 -10.58 11.83
N THR A 250 -1.48 -10.01 11.08
CA THR A 250 -1.62 -8.75 10.33
C THR A 250 -1.63 -8.97 8.82
N LEU A 251 -1.62 -10.23 8.35
CA LEU A 251 -1.51 -10.61 6.94
C LEU A 251 -2.66 -11.53 6.52
N ALA A 252 -3.44 -11.12 5.53
CA ALA A 252 -4.32 -12.00 4.77
C ALA A 252 -4.43 -11.48 3.33
N PRO A 253 -4.03 -12.25 2.28
CA PRO A 253 -3.38 -13.57 2.31
C PRO A 253 -1.86 -13.49 2.61
N PRO A 254 -1.17 -14.62 2.87
CA PRO A 254 0.29 -14.62 3.08
C PRO A 254 1.00 -14.18 1.80
N VAL A 255 1.68 -13.03 1.86
CA VAL A 255 2.51 -12.53 0.76
C VAL A 255 3.91 -13.13 0.90
N THR A 256 4.38 -13.87 -0.10
CA THR A 256 5.77 -14.35 -0.12
C THR A 256 6.67 -13.21 -0.60
N LEU A 257 7.45 -12.64 0.32
CA LEU A 257 8.26 -11.43 0.11
C LEU A 257 9.66 -11.71 -0.48
N ASP A 258 10.01 -12.97 -0.72
CA ASP A 258 11.35 -13.45 -1.07
C ASP A 258 11.65 -13.45 -2.58
N ARG A 259 10.71 -13.04 -3.44
CA ARG A 259 10.83 -13.23 -4.91
C ARG A 259 10.51 -12.04 -5.80
N VAL A 260 10.16 -10.87 -5.26
CA VAL A 260 9.62 -9.77 -6.09
C VAL A 260 10.48 -8.53 -5.92
N LEU A 261 11.56 -8.43 -6.69
CA LEU A 261 12.24 -7.17 -6.91
C LEU A 261 12.47 -7.02 -8.40
N ARG A 262 11.81 -6.05 -9.03
CA ARG A 262 12.12 -5.66 -10.40
C ARG A 262 13.54 -5.11 -10.48
N LYS A 263 14.20 -5.32 -11.63
CA LYS A 263 15.44 -4.62 -11.93
C LYS A 263 15.15 -3.12 -12.02
N ARG A 264 16.07 -2.31 -11.51
CA ARG A 264 16.01 -0.84 -11.60
C ARG A 264 17.09 -0.37 -12.58
N PRO A 265 16.80 0.62 -13.44
CA PRO A 265 17.78 1.23 -14.34
C PRO A 265 18.87 2.00 -13.60
#